data_AF-A0A7M2XUK4-F1
#
_entry.id   AF-A0A7M2XUK4-F1
#
_cell.length_a   1.000
_cell.length_b   1.000
_cell.length_c   1.000
_cell.angle_alpha   90.00
_cell.angle_beta   90.00
_cell.angle_gamma   90.00
#
_symmetry.space_group_name_H-M   'P 1'
#
loop_
_entity.id
_entity.type
_entity.pdbx_description
1 polymer ?
#
loop_
_entity_poly.entity_id
_entity_poly.type
_entity_poly.pdbx_seq_one_letter_code
_entity_poly.pdbx_strand_id
1 'polypeptide(L)'
;MNAPAPGTLDPADIRRAAALLTHADPDGTNVAGVNVILLEARDAGRITELFLALCLVTYGIVPDLSTVAGKAGLSGIIAHHLALEPNGKPDHE
;
A
#
# COMPACT_ATOMS: atom_id res chain seq x y z
N MET A 1 14.07 0.44 24.29
CA MET A 1 12.66 0.69 23.90
C MET A 1 11.92 -0.62 24.04
N ASN A 2 10.77 -0.63 24.72
CA ASN A 2 9.94 -1.84 24.85
C ASN A 2 9.22 -2.07 23.51
N ALA A 3 9.19 -3.32 23.05
CA ALA A 3 8.45 -3.69 21.85
C ALA A 3 6.94 -3.46 22.06
N PRO A 4 6.19 -3.06 21.01
CA PRO A 4 4.74 -2.93 21.10
C PRO A 4 4.08 -4.26 21.48
N ALA A 5 2.93 -4.22 22.17
CA ALA A 5 2.14 -5.41 22.42
C ALA A 5 1.72 -6.08 21.08
N PRO A 6 1.60 -7.41 21.02
CA PRO A 6 1.19 -8.13 19.81
C PRO A 6 -0.10 -7.54 19.22
N GLY A 7 -0.12 -7.29 17.90
CA GLY A 7 -1.28 -6.68 17.23
C GLY A 7 -1.40 -5.16 17.38
N THR A 8 -0.51 -4.50 18.12
CA THR A 8 -0.42 -3.03 18.16
C THR A 8 0.51 -2.54 17.06
N LEU A 9 -0.04 -1.75 16.13
CA LEU A 9 0.71 -1.13 15.06
C LEU A 9 1.57 0.02 15.59
N ASP A 10 2.80 0.12 15.08
CA ASP A 10 3.65 1.28 15.28
C ASP A 10 3.82 2.07 13.96
N PRO A 11 4.38 3.30 14.02
CA PRO A 11 4.58 4.10 12.82
C PRO A 11 5.50 3.45 11.76
N ALA A 12 6.38 2.52 12.12
CA ALA A 12 7.23 1.81 11.17
C ALA A 12 6.43 0.79 10.35
N ASP A 13 5.45 0.12 10.95
CA ASP A 13 4.58 -0.81 10.20
C ASP A 13 3.75 -0.07 9.16
N ILE A 14 3.23 1.12 9.49
CA ILE A 14 2.49 1.97 8.54
C ILE A 14 3.38 2.42 7.39
N ARG A 15 4.62 2.84 7.68
CA ARG A 15 5.59 3.24 6.65
C ARG A 15 5.95 2.07 5.73
N ARG A 16 6.17 0.87 6.29
CA ARG A 16 6.42 -0.34 5.50
C ARG A 16 5.22 -0.70 4.64
N ALA A 17 4.00 -0.63 5.16
CA ALA A 17 2.78 -0.89 4.39
C ALA A 17 2.62 0.10 3.23
N ALA A 18 2.86 1.39 3.45
CA ALA A 18 2.83 2.40 2.39
C ALA A 18 3.90 2.13 1.32
N ALA A 19 5.15 1.85 1.72
CA ALA A 19 6.23 1.53 0.80
C ALA A 19 5.96 0.23 0.02
N LEU A 20 5.39 -0.78 0.68
CA LEU A 20 4.98 -2.03 0.03
C LEU A 20 3.93 -1.75 -1.06
N LEU A 21 2.92 -0.92 -0.79
CA LEU A 21 1.93 -0.52 -1.80
C LEU A 21 2.57 0.24 -2.97
N THR A 22 3.59 1.07 -2.72
CA THR A 22 4.34 1.74 -3.79
C THR A 22 5.10 0.75 -4.68
N HIS A 23 5.66 -0.31 -4.11
CA HIS A 23 6.40 -1.32 -4.88
C HIS A 23 5.51 -2.41 -5.49
N ALA A 24 4.34 -2.65 -4.91
CA ALA A 24 3.36 -3.63 -5.37
C ALA A 24 2.39 -3.07 -6.42
N ASP A 25 2.83 -2.06 -7.18
CA ASP A 25 2.10 -1.51 -8.31
C ASP A 25 1.72 -2.62 -9.31
N PRO A 26 0.43 -2.81 -9.64
CA PRO A 26 -0.02 -3.81 -10.60
C PRO A 26 0.60 -3.67 -11.99
N ASP A 27 0.90 -2.44 -12.43
CA ASP A 27 1.34 -2.17 -13.81
C ASP A 27 2.88 -2.21 -13.94
N GLY A 28 3.59 -2.24 -12.81
CA GLY A 28 5.04 -2.12 -12.76
C GLY A 28 5.65 -2.63 -11.47
N THR A 29 5.26 -3.84 -11.02
CA THR A 29 5.69 -4.37 -9.72
C THR A 29 7.21 -4.38 -9.58
N ASN A 30 7.72 -3.59 -8.63
CA ASN A 30 9.12 -3.60 -8.24
C ASN A 30 9.36 -4.76 -7.26
N VAL A 31 9.58 -5.96 -7.82
CA VAL A 31 9.78 -7.20 -7.04
C VAL A 31 10.94 -7.08 -6.03
N ALA A 32 12.01 -6.37 -6.39
CA ALA A 32 13.14 -6.15 -5.48
C ALA A 32 12.71 -5.30 -4.27
N GLY A 33 11.98 -4.21 -4.51
CA GLY A 33 11.43 -3.36 -3.46
C GLY A 33 10.46 -4.10 -2.54
N VAL A 34 9.53 -4.88 -3.12
CA VAL A 34 8.61 -5.73 -2.36
C VAL A 34 9.38 -6.68 -1.44
N ASN A 35 10.38 -7.38 -1.97
CA ASN A 35 11.18 -8.33 -1.19
C ASN A 35 11.94 -7.63 -0.07
N VAL A 36 12.51 -6.45 -0.30
CA VAL A 36 13.20 -5.68 0.75
C VAL A 36 12.24 -5.39 1.90
N ILE A 37 11.04 -4.89 1.64
CA ILE A 37 10.08 -4.56 2.71
C ILE A 37 9.62 -5.82 3.46
N LEU A 38 9.39 -6.93 2.76
CA LEU A 38 9.04 -8.21 3.39
C LEU A 38 10.18 -8.73 4.27
N LEU A 39 11.44 -8.62 3.82
CA LEU A 39 12.61 -9.01 4.59
C LEU A 39 12.78 -8.13 5.83
N GLU A 40 12.63 -6.81 5.70
CA GLU A 40 12.68 -5.87 6.84
C GLU A 40 11.62 -6.19 7.90
N ALA A 41 10.38 -6.47 7.48
CA ALA A 41 9.31 -6.83 8.40
C ALA A 41 9.57 -8.20 9.05
N ARG A 42 10.09 -9.18 8.29
CA ARG A 42 10.48 -10.49 8.83
C ARG A 42 11.59 -10.35 9.86
N ASP A 43 12.65 -9.61 9.53
CA ASP A 43 13.83 -9.46 10.38
C ASP A 43 13.50 -8.67 11.66
N ALA A 44 12.47 -7.81 11.61
CA ALA A 44 11.89 -7.15 12.78
C ALA A 44 10.91 -8.04 13.58
N GLY A 45 10.51 -9.20 13.07
CA GLY A 45 9.47 -10.05 13.67
C GLY A 45 8.06 -9.46 13.59
N ARG A 46 7.80 -8.63 12.57
CA ARG A 46 6.60 -7.77 12.42
C ARG A 46 5.81 -8.03 11.14
N ILE A 47 5.91 -9.23 10.55
CA ILE A 47 5.17 -9.58 9.31
C ILE A 47 3.66 -9.44 9.53
N THR A 48 3.14 -9.92 10.65
CA THR A 48 1.71 -9.82 10.96
C THR A 48 1.25 -8.36 11.05
N GLU A 49 2.04 -7.52 11.72
CA GLU A 49 1.76 -6.09 11.85
C GLU A 49 1.86 -5.34 10.52
N LEU A 50 2.75 -5.74 9.60
CA LEU A 50 2.76 -5.23 8.24
C LEU A 50 1.43 -5.49 7.52
N PHE A 51 0.87 -6.70 7.61
CA PHE A 51 -0.42 -7.00 7.00
C PHE A 51 -1.59 -6.27 7.69
N LEU A 52 -1.55 -6.13 9.01
CA LEU A 52 -2.53 -5.32 9.74
C LEU A 52 -2.44 -3.84 9.35
N ALA A 53 -1.23 -3.32 9.12
CA ALA A 53 -1.00 -1.97 8.63
C ALA A 53 -1.51 -1.78 7.19
N LEU A 54 -1.33 -2.76 6.30
CA LEU A 54 -1.93 -2.75 4.95
C LEU A 54 -3.46 -2.66 5.03
N CYS A 55 -4.07 -3.47 5.91
CA CYS A 55 -5.50 -3.38 6.17
C CYS A 55 -5.87 -1.99 6.72
N LEU A 56 -5.11 -1.42 7.67
CA LEU A 56 -5.42 -0.09 8.18
C LEU A 56 -5.34 0.99 7.09
N VAL A 57 -4.31 0.95 6.23
CA VAL A 57 -4.12 1.92 5.15
C VAL A 57 -5.24 1.80 4.11
N THR A 58 -5.69 0.58 3.80
CA THR A 58 -6.76 0.36 2.80
C THR A 58 -8.16 0.57 3.37
N TYR A 59 -8.44 0.14 4.61
CA TYR A 59 -9.73 0.25 5.27
C TYR A 59 -9.96 1.59 5.98
N GLY A 60 -8.92 2.27 6.44
CA GLY A 60 -9.03 3.56 7.13
C GLY A 60 -9.67 4.66 6.27
N ILE A 61 -9.60 4.52 4.94
CA ILE A 61 -10.16 5.46 3.97
C ILE A 61 -11.61 5.07 3.58
N VAL A 62 -12.11 3.91 4.01
CA VAL A 62 -13.40 3.34 3.55
C VAL A 62 -14.63 4.16 3.92
N PRO A 63 -14.76 4.79 5.10
CA PRO A 63 -15.93 5.62 5.40
C PRO A 63 -16.09 6.76 4.38
N ASP A 64 -15.00 7.45 4.07
CA ASP A 64 -15.00 8.58 3.12
C ASP A 64 -15.14 8.11 1.67
N LEU A 65 -14.52 6.98 1.31
CA LEU A 65 -14.64 6.36 -0.01
C LEU A 65 -16.00 5.72 -0.29
N SER A 66 -16.77 5.41 0.74
CA SER A 66 -18.11 4.82 0.58
C SER A 66 -19.17 5.85 0.12
N THR A 67 -18.85 7.14 0.22
CA THR A 67 -19.68 8.24 -0.29
C THR A 67 -19.73 8.24 -1.82
N VAL A 68 -20.78 8.84 -2.41
CA VAL A 68 -20.89 9.00 -3.87
C VAL A 68 -19.69 9.76 -4.44
N ALA A 69 -19.23 10.81 -3.75
CA ALA A 69 -18.06 11.60 -4.14
C ALA A 69 -16.76 10.80 -4.02
N GLY A 70 -16.59 10.04 -2.94
CA GLY A 70 -15.42 9.18 -2.73
C GLY A 70 -15.30 8.09 -3.80
N LYS A 71 -16.41 7.43 -4.13
CA LYS A 71 -16.46 6.45 -5.24
C LYS A 71 -16.15 7.11 -6.59
N ALA A 72 -16.72 8.28 -6.87
CA ALA A 72 -16.46 8.99 -8.11
C ALA A 72 -15.00 9.43 -8.24
N GLY A 73 -14.39 9.91 -7.16
CA GLY A 73 -12.97 10.27 -7.12
C GLY A 73 -12.06 9.07 -7.34
N LEU A 74 -12.31 7.96 -6.63
CA LEU A 74 -11.49 6.74 -6.75
C LEU A 74 -11.62 6.11 -8.14
N SER A 75 -12.85 6.00 -8.67
CA SER A 75 -13.09 5.53 -10.03
C SER A 75 -12.46 6.46 -11.07
N GLY A 76 -12.44 7.77 -10.84
CA GLY A 76 -11.78 8.73 -11.71
C GLY A 76 -10.26 8.56 -11.74
N ILE A 77 -9.63 8.32 -10.59
CA ILE A 77 -8.19 8.04 -10.49
C ILE A 77 -7.84 6.75 -11.25
N ILE A 78 -8.61 5.67 -11.03
CA ILE A 78 -8.41 4.37 -11.70
C ILE A 78 -8.64 4.52 -13.21
N ALA A 79 -9.74 5.16 -13.62
CA ALA A 79 -10.04 5.37 -15.03
C ALA A 79 -9.00 6.25 -15.73
N HIS A 80 -8.48 7.28 -15.06
CA HIS A 80 -7.38 8.10 -15.58
C HIS A 80 -6.10 7.25 -15.75
N HIS A 81 -5.75 6.45 -14.75
CA HIS A 81 -4.59 5.56 -14.82
C HIS A 81 -4.70 4.54 -15.96
N LEU A 82 -5.87 3.89 -16.10
CA LEU A 82 -6.15 2.95 -17.18
C LEU A 82 -6.33 3.62 -18.56
N ALA A 83 -6.67 4.90 -18.61
CA ALA A 83 -6.78 5.67 -19.86
C ALA A 83 -5.45 6.25 -20.34
N LEU A 84 -4.44 6.36 -19.46
CA LEU A 84 -3.05 6.66 -19.83
C LEU A 84 -2.35 5.51 -20.56
N GLU A 85 -3.05 4.40 -20.79
CA GLU A 85 -2.60 3.27 -21.58
C GLU A 85 -3.19 3.29 -23.01
N PRO A 86 -2.51 3.93 -23.99
CA PRO A 86 -2.70 3.57 -25.39
C PRO A 86 -1.74 2.45 -25.85
N ASN A 87 -0.72 2.06 -25.07
CA ASN A 87 0.40 1.22 -25.54
C ASN A 87 1.20 0.36 -24.52
N GLY A 88 0.74 0.10 -23.29
CA GLY A 88 1.37 -0.92 -22.44
C GLY A 88 2.64 -0.54 -21.70
N LYS A 89 2.92 0.76 -21.45
CA LYS A 89 4.12 1.17 -20.70
C LYS A 89 3.89 2.45 -19.90
N PRO A 90 4.30 2.46 -18.61
CA PRO A 90 4.32 3.69 -17.82
C PRO A 90 5.41 4.65 -18.35
N ASP A 91 5.04 5.92 -18.44
CA ASP A 91 5.94 7.03 -18.74
C ASP A 91 6.83 7.25 -17.51
N HIS A 92 8.10 6.86 -17.60
CA HIS A 92 9.13 7.16 -16.61
C HIS A 92 10.09 8.18 -17.21
N GLU A 93 9.93 9.45 -16.83
CA GLU A 93 11.04 10.40 -16.76
C GLU A 93 11.88 10.16 -15.49
#